data_AF-A0A2E5G6A3-F1
#
_entry.id   AF-A0A2E5G6A3-F1
#
_cell.length_a   1.000
_cell.length_b   1.000
_cell.length_c   1.000
_cell.angle_alpha   90.00
_cell.angle_beta   90.00
_cell.angle_gamma   90.00
#
_symmetry.space_group_name_H-M   'P 1'
#
loop_
_entity.id
_entity.type
_entity.pdbx_description
1 polymer ?
#
loop_
_entity_poly.entity_id
_entity_poly.type
_entity_poly.pdbx_seq_one_letter_code
_entity_poly.pdbx_strand_id
1 'polypeptide(L)'
;MTNDEPSTEEELVHVGKLAKWLRQTYPDTIQFVNLSITKIDHDRLIELCQPDVFSFDHYPLQRNGVTHLNYLYDLDWGRQTASKYNLPYWIYLQATGREQDNPTYAYRVPDEADMRFLVYTFLAHGGTGIQFYMYYGHDESMVMDTEVENMSIRGADHRFENSVVTRAWHAIRDVAPEIQHLGTVLVNLRSKGHIGYTGNGELWDHPAPSYRIKPSVEMNHGRFRRHEHLKEVEIIDGTNRGIMIAFFDDEAGEEYFMVVNMLHGTNMSKMDGARRLRLLFSSAVKGVERLNRFSGQIETLNTKAAGSEYRILDILLEGGTGDLFKWSNGKPWAKR
;
A
#
# COMPACT_ATOMS: atom_id res chain seq x y z
N MET A 1 14.90 12.16 6.73
CA MET A 1 13.68 12.58 7.44
C MET A 1 14.02 13.77 8.33
N THR A 2 13.21 14.83 8.26
CA THR A 2 13.40 16.07 9.04
C THR A 2 12.78 15.96 10.43
N ASN A 3 11.62 15.32 10.55
CA ASN A 3 10.91 15.08 11.79
C ASN A 3 9.95 13.90 11.62
N ASP A 4 9.56 13.28 12.73
CA ASP A 4 8.62 12.16 12.79
C ASP A 4 7.40 12.54 13.63
N GLU A 5 6.22 12.42 13.04
CA GLU A 5 4.90 12.70 13.60
C GLU A 5 4.75 14.03 14.38
N PRO A 6 5.01 15.20 13.76
CA PRO A 6 4.65 16.45 14.42
C PRO A 6 3.16 16.43 14.75
N SER A 7 2.82 16.81 15.98
CA SER A 7 1.49 16.57 16.54
C SER A 7 0.76 17.86 16.91
N THR A 8 1.44 19.02 16.81
CA THR A 8 0.87 20.35 17.12
C THR A 8 1.29 21.40 16.08
N GLU A 9 0.52 22.49 15.97
CA GLU A 9 0.88 23.62 15.08
C GLU A 9 2.21 24.28 15.49
N GLU A 10 2.48 24.38 16.80
CA GLU A 10 3.74 24.95 17.29
C GLU A 10 4.94 24.09 16.88
N GLU A 11 4.82 22.77 17.05
CA GLU A 11 5.83 21.81 16.61
C GLU A 11 6.02 21.89 15.09
N LEU A 12 4.93 21.92 14.33
CA LEU A 12 4.99 22.04 12.87
C LEU A 12 5.73 23.31 12.41
N VAL A 13 5.48 24.45 13.05
CA VAL A 13 6.21 25.70 12.77
C VAL A 13 7.71 25.56 13.06
N HIS A 14 8.08 24.82 14.12
CA HIS A 14 9.49 24.52 14.40
C HIS A 14 10.10 23.61 13.34
N VAL A 15 9.39 22.54 12.94
CA VAL A 15 9.81 21.63 11.86
C VAL A 15 9.98 22.39 10.54
N GLY A 16 9.09 23.33 10.21
CA GLY A 16 9.21 24.16 9.00
C GLY A 16 10.47 25.04 9.01
N LYS A 17 10.87 25.59 10.17
CA LYS A 17 12.14 26.32 10.30
C LYS A 17 13.34 25.41 10.07
N LEU A 18 13.32 24.19 10.62
CA LEU A 18 14.36 23.19 10.41
C LEU A 18 14.43 22.75 8.95
N ALA A 19 13.30 22.45 8.31
CA ALA A 19 13.21 22.10 6.89
C ALA A 19 13.79 23.20 5.99
N LYS A 20 13.45 24.46 6.27
CA LYS A 20 14.02 25.61 5.55
C LYS A 20 15.55 25.67 5.69
N TRP A 21 16.07 25.50 6.91
CA TRP A 21 17.51 25.51 7.14
C TRP A 21 18.22 24.33 6.46
N LEU A 22 17.64 23.13 6.53
CA LEU A 22 18.17 21.93 5.89
C LEU A 22 18.24 22.11 4.38
N ARG A 23 17.19 22.66 3.73
CA ARG A 23 17.23 22.93 2.28
C ARG A 23 18.25 23.97 1.87
N GLN A 24 18.47 24.99 2.70
CA GLN A 24 19.52 25.98 2.43
C GLN A 24 20.94 25.40 2.58
N THR A 25 21.11 24.46 3.51
CA THR A 25 22.43 23.90 3.86
C THR A 25 22.78 22.66 3.03
N TYR A 26 21.78 21.84 2.68
CA TYR A 26 21.90 20.56 1.99
C TYR A 26 20.87 20.47 0.85
N PRO A 27 20.98 21.31 -0.19
CA PRO A 27 19.95 21.43 -1.23
C PRO A 27 19.70 20.15 -2.03
N ASP A 28 20.69 19.25 -2.09
CA ASP A 28 20.63 18.00 -2.88
C ASP A 28 20.15 16.79 -2.05
N THR A 29 19.78 16.99 -0.77
CA THR A 29 19.29 15.91 0.10
C THR A 29 17.77 15.87 0.11
N ILE A 30 17.19 14.69 -0.16
CA ILE A 30 15.76 14.45 -0.03
C ILE A 30 15.32 14.73 1.41
N GLN A 31 14.32 15.59 1.55
CA GLN A 31 13.73 16.01 2.81
C GLN A 31 12.26 15.68 2.85
N PHE A 32 11.83 15.08 3.96
CA PHE A 32 10.44 14.77 4.21
C PHE A 32 10.18 14.74 5.70
N VAL A 33 8.91 14.94 6.06
CA VAL A 33 8.39 14.78 7.41
C VAL A 33 7.45 13.59 7.37
N ASN A 34 7.63 12.63 8.26
CA ASN A 34 6.69 11.52 8.37
C ASN A 34 5.51 11.96 9.24
N LEU A 35 4.28 11.76 8.77
CA LEU A 35 3.07 12.15 9.49
C LEU A 35 2.43 10.96 10.21
N SER A 36 1.81 11.27 11.35
CA SER A 36 0.55 10.62 11.68
C SER A 36 -0.56 11.31 10.88
N ILE A 37 -1.17 10.61 9.92
CA ILE A 37 -2.04 11.20 8.89
C ILE A 37 -3.23 12.02 9.43
N THR A 38 -3.57 11.88 10.71
CA THR A 38 -4.73 12.54 11.33
C THR A 38 -4.40 13.72 12.23
N LYS A 39 -3.12 13.97 12.53
CA LYS A 39 -2.72 14.94 13.56
C LYS A 39 -2.52 16.36 13.02
N ILE A 40 -2.01 16.48 11.80
CA ILE A 40 -1.64 17.75 11.17
C ILE A 40 -2.34 17.88 9.82
N ASP A 41 -2.75 19.11 9.49
CA ASP A 41 -3.30 19.41 8.19
C ASP A 41 -2.24 19.26 7.09
N HIS A 42 -2.56 18.48 6.07
CA HIS A 42 -1.59 18.13 5.02
C HIS A 42 -1.18 19.34 4.19
N ASP A 43 -2.11 20.25 3.88
CA ASP A 43 -1.82 21.45 3.11
C ASP A 43 -0.88 22.35 3.91
N ARG A 44 -1.13 22.46 5.21
CA ARG A 44 -0.30 23.22 6.14
C ARG A 44 1.11 22.64 6.29
N LEU A 45 1.23 21.32 6.37
CA LEU A 45 2.54 20.65 6.34
C LEU A 45 3.30 21.01 5.07
N ILE A 46 2.66 20.88 3.92
CA ILE A 46 3.31 21.08 2.62
C ILE A 46 3.68 22.56 2.43
N GLU A 47 2.85 23.48 2.89
CA GLU A 47 3.16 24.91 2.90
C GLU A 47 4.43 25.23 3.72
N LEU A 48 4.51 24.71 4.96
CA LEU A 48 5.57 25.07 5.90
C LEU A 48 6.88 24.31 5.68
N CYS A 49 6.78 23.01 5.39
CA CYS A 49 7.92 22.11 5.29
C CYS A 49 8.36 21.89 3.84
N GLN A 50 7.46 22.09 2.87
CA GLN A 50 7.71 21.90 1.44
C GLN A 50 8.45 20.57 1.12
N PRO A 51 7.99 19.42 1.62
CA PRO A 51 8.77 18.19 1.54
C PRO A 51 8.93 17.71 0.09
N ASP A 52 10.01 16.98 -0.20
CA ASP A 52 10.25 16.34 -1.50
C ASP A 52 9.40 15.07 -1.69
N VAL A 53 8.82 14.55 -0.60
CA VAL A 53 8.02 13.33 -0.53
C VAL A 53 6.89 13.51 0.48
N PHE A 54 5.69 13.06 0.16
CA PHE A 54 4.61 12.92 1.13
C PHE A 54 4.72 11.55 1.82
N SER A 55 4.91 11.52 3.14
CA SER A 55 5.11 10.30 3.93
C SER A 55 4.25 10.28 5.17
N PHE A 56 3.71 9.12 5.51
CA PHE A 56 3.00 8.88 6.77
C PHE A 56 3.17 7.42 7.19
N ASP A 57 2.74 7.08 8.39
CA ASP A 57 2.66 5.71 8.89
C ASP A 57 1.24 5.32 9.28
N HIS A 58 0.90 4.05 9.06
CA HIS A 58 -0.36 3.47 9.54
C HIS A 58 -0.15 1.98 9.81
N TYR A 59 -0.40 1.56 11.05
CA TYR A 59 -0.28 0.17 11.50
C TYR A 59 -1.66 -0.43 11.81
N PRO A 60 -2.32 -1.10 10.84
CA PRO A 60 -3.72 -1.45 10.97
C PRO A 60 -3.97 -2.85 11.55
N LEU A 61 -2.95 -3.70 11.71
CA LEU A 61 -3.15 -5.11 12.07
C LEU A 61 -3.15 -5.26 13.59
N GLN A 62 -4.35 -5.35 14.17
CA GLN A 62 -4.54 -5.46 15.61
C GLN A 62 -4.26 -6.87 16.12
N ARG A 63 -3.82 -6.98 17.38
CA ARG A 63 -3.50 -8.26 18.04
C ARG A 63 -4.66 -9.25 18.03
N ASN A 64 -5.90 -8.77 18.10
CA ASN A 64 -7.11 -9.59 18.09
C ASN A 64 -7.48 -10.17 16.71
N GLY A 65 -6.65 -9.96 15.68
CA GLY A 65 -6.89 -10.41 14.31
C GLY A 65 -7.77 -9.48 13.46
N VAL A 66 -8.25 -8.37 14.04
CA VAL A 66 -8.98 -7.33 13.31
C VAL A 66 -8.01 -6.44 12.54
N THR A 67 -8.43 -6.02 11.36
CA THR A 67 -7.74 -4.98 10.58
C THR A 67 -8.49 -3.67 10.77
N HIS A 68 -7.77 -2.61 11.15
CA HIS A 68 -8.35 -1.31 11.41
C HIS A 68 -9.05 -0.77 10.16
N LEU A 69 -10.34 -0.46 10.29
CA LEU A 69 -11.22 -0.14 9.15
C LEU A 69 -10.77 1.12 8.40
N ASN A 70 -10.10 2.06 9.07
CA ASN A 70 -9.71 3.29 8.42
C ASN A 70 -8.49 3.14 7.50
N TYR A 71 -7.84 1.97 7.46
CA TYR A 71 -6.60 1.79 6.69
C TYR A 71 -6.76 2.17 5.21
N LEU A 72 -7.75 1.60 4.52
CA LEU A 72 -7.96 1.89 3.09
C LEU A 72 -8.39 3.34 2.85
N TYR A 73 -9.13 3.94 3.79
CA TYR A 73 -9.49 5.35 3.74
C TYR A 73 -8.24 6.25 3.84
N ASP A 74 -7.36 5.96 4.79
CA ASP A 74 -6.14 6.73 5.01
C ASP A 74 -5.16 6.59 3.83
N LEU A 75 -5.08 5.41 3.21
CA LEU A 75 -4.31 5.22 1.98
C LEU A 75 -4.84 6.08 0.82
N ASP A 76 -6.16 6.20 0.65
CA ASP A 76 -6.75 7.07 -0.39
C ASP A 76 -6.58 8.56 -0.06
N TRP A 77 -6.66 8.95 1.22
CA TRP A 77 -6.37 10.32 1.64
C TRP A 77 -4.91 10.70 1.34
N GLY A 78 -3.97 9.80 1.65
CA GLY A 78 -2.57 10.02 1.30
C GLY A 78 -2.35 10.09 -0.21
N ARG A 79 -2.99 9.21 -0.99
CA ARG A 79 -2.96 9.26 -2.47
C ARG A 79 -3.42 10.60 -3.02
N GLN A 80 -4.55 11.12 -2.52
CA GLN A 80 -5.10 12.39 -2.97
C GLN A 80 -4.20 13.56 -2.61
N THR A 81 -3.60 13.53 -1.41
CA THR A 81 -2.65 14.54 -0.97
C THR A 81 -1.42 14.55 -1.86
N ALA A 82 -0.80 13.39 -2.06
CA ALA A 82 0.37 13.25 -2.94
C ALA A 82 0.05 13.69 -4.39
N SER A 83 -1.13 13.32 -4.90
CA SER A 83 -1.57 13.71 -6.25
C SER A 83 -1.80 15.22 -6.37
N LYS A 84 -2.44 15.85 -5.38
CA LYS A 84 -2.71 17.31 -5.35
C LYS A 84 -1.42 18.13 -5.43
N TYR A 85 -0.36 17.67 -4.78
CA TYR A 85 0.91 18.38 -4.70
C TYR A 85 2.00 17.82 -5.62
N ASN A 86 1.66 16.82 -6.45
CA ASN A 86 2.59 16.13 -7.35
C ASN A 86 3.86 15.64 -6.62
N LEU A 87 3.68 15.01 -5.45
CA LEU A 87 4.74 14.47 -4.62
C LEU A 87 4.81 12.93 -4.77
N PRO A 88 6.01 12.33 -4.71
CA PRO A 88 6.15 10.91 -4.43
C PRO A 88 5.41 10.53 -3.16
N TYR A 89 4.75 9.37 -3.17
CA TYR A 89 3.90 8.91 -2.09
C TYR A 89 4.55 7.76 -1.33
N TRP A 90 4.99 7.99 -0.10
CA TRP A 90 5.69 7.02 0.73
C TRP A 90 4.87 6.64 1.97
N ILE A 91 5.12 5.45 2.50
CA ILE A 91 4.50 4.99 3.75
C ILE A 91 5.47 4.17 4.58
N TYR A 92 5.32 4.22 5.90
CA TYR A 92 5.80 3.17 6.80
C TYR A 92 4.72 2.12 7.01
N LEU A 93 4.98 0.89 6.58
CA LEU A 93 4.13 -0.26 6.79
C LEU A 93 4.49 -0.98 8.08
N GLN A 94 3.47 -1.57 8.70
CA GLN A 94 3.62 -2.41 9.88
C GLN A 94 4.45 -3.64 9.54
N ALA A 95 5.61 -3.77 10.18
CA ALA A 95 6.50 -4.93 10.11
C ALA A 95 6.92 -5.42 11.50
N THR A 96 6.32 -4.86 12.55
CA THR A 96 6.54 -5.19 13.95
C THR A 96 5.22 -5.53 14.62
N GLY A 97 5.29 -6.28 15.71
CA GLY A 97 4.20 -6.44 16.67
C GLY A 97 4.38 -5.52 17.89
N ARG A 98 3.32 -5.47 18.69
CA ARG A 98 3.29 -5.03 20.10
C ARG A 98 2.31 -5.91 20.87
N GLU A 99 2.49 -7.23 20.83
CA GLU A 99 1.51 -8.19 21.29
C GLU A 99 1.41 -8.22 22.82
N GLN A 100 2.41 -7.75 23.55
CA GLN A 100 2.37 -7.64 25.01
C GLN A 100 1.73 -6.33 25.52
N ASP A 101 1.52 -5.35 24.63
CA ASP A 101 0.95 -4.06 24.99
C ASP A 101 -0.55 -4.14 25.37
N ASN A 102 -1.08 -2.99 25.82
CA ASN A 102 -2.50 -2.86 26.13
C ASN A 102 -3.35 -3.33 24.92
N PRO A 103 -4.35 -4.21 25.14
CA PRO A 103 -5.20 -4.72 24.07
C PRO A 103 -5.83 -3.67 23.16
N THR A 104 -6.02 -2.44 23.66
CA THR A 104 -6.65 -1.33 22.92
C THR A 104 -5.77 -0.75 21.82
N TYR A 105 -4.44 -0.93 21.87
CA TYR A 105 -3.49 -0.45 20.87
C TYR A 105 -2.40 -1.47 20.50
N ALA A 106 -2.53 -2.71 20.98
CA ALA A 106 -1.62 -3.80 20.66
C ALA A 106 -1.79 -4.27 19.21
N TYR A 107 -0.66 -4.47 18.54
CA TYR A 107 -0.58 -4.93 17.16
C TYR A 107 0.02 -6.33 17.10
N ARG A 108 -0.36 -7.13 16.10
CA ARG A 108 0.27 -8.43 15.83
C ARG A 108 1.47 -8.29 14.90
N VAL A 109 2.46 -9.18 15.02
CA VAL A 109 3.50 -9.26 13.97
C VAL A 109 2.82 -9.78 12.68
N PRO A 110 2.96 -9.09 11.53
CA PRO A 110 2.32 -9.49 10.29
C PRO A 110 2.74 -10.89 9.82
N ASP A 111 1.76 -11.67 9.33
CA ASP A 111 2.00 -12.90 8.56
C ASP A 111 2.21 -12.58 7.07
N GLU A 112 2.51 -13.61 6.26
CA GLU A 112 2.82 -13.43 4.84
C GLU A 112 1.68 -12.77 4.05
N ALA A 113 0.44 -13.23 4.24
CA ALA A 113 -0.72 -12.63 3.57
C ALA A 113 -1.01 -11.21 4.07
N ASP A 114 -0.73 -10.91 5.35
CA ASP A 114 -0.88 -9.55 5.88
C ASP A 114 0.12 -8.58 5.26
N MET A 115 1.39 -8.96 5.22
CA MET A 115 2.44 -8.13 4.64
C MET A 115 2.15 -7.82 3.18
N ARG A 116 1.69 -8.83 2.43
CA ARG A 116 1.24 -8.66 1.04
C ARG A 116 0.05 -7.70 0.98
N PHE A 117 -0.97 -7.88 1.82
CA PHE A 117 -2.12 -6.98 1.87
C PHE A 117 -1.69 -5.53 2.09
N LEU A 118 -0.81 -5.27 3.06
CA LEU A 118 -0.28 -3.92 3.32
C LEU A 118 0.44 -3.35 2.09
N VAL A 119 1.36 -4.12 1.51
CA VAL A 119 2.15 -3.72 0.33
C VAL A 119 1.26 -3.45 -0.88
N TYR A 120 0.46 -4.41 -1.31
CA TYR A 120 -0.25 -4.33 -2.57
C TYR A 120 -1.43 -3.38 -2.54
N THR A 121 -2.10 -3.21 -1.38
CA THR A 121 -3.10 -2.15 -1.25
C THR A 121 -2.45 -0.77 -1.33
N PHE A 122 -1.28 -0.56 -0.72
CA PHE A 122 -0.56 0.70 -0.85
C PHE A 122 -0.07 0.98 -2.27
N LEU A 123 0.50 -0.02 -2.96
CA LEU A 123 0.89 0.09 -4.37
C LEU A 123 -0.32 0.41 -5.27
N ALA A 124 -1.47 -0.21 -5.00
CA ALA A 124 -2.71 0.07 -5.72
C ALA A 124 -3.21 1.52 -5.48
N HIS A 125 -2.90 2.13 -4.33
CA HIS A 125 -3.14 3.55 -4.08
C HIS A 125 -2.05 4.47 -4.67
N GLY A 126 -1.16 3.98 -5.53
CA GLY A 126 -0.13 4.79 -6.19
C GLY A 126 1.11 5.06 -5.35
N GLY A 127 1.32 4.27 -4.30
CA GLY A 127 2.54 4.34 -3.50
C GLY A 127 3.80 4.09 -4.31
N THR A 128 4.83 4.91 -4.09
CA THR A 128 6.12 4.84 -4.80
C THR A 128 7.31 4.57 -3.88
N GLY A 129 7.11 4.54 -2.56
CA GLY A 129 8.15 4.21 -1.58
C GLY A 129 7.58 3.53 -0.35
N ILE A 130 8.18 2.42 0.06
CA ILE A 130 7.75 1.62 1.21
C ILE A 130 8.91 1.56 2.20
N GLN A 131 8.60 1.86 3.45
CA GLN A 131 9.49 1.67 4.58
C GLN A 131 8.83 0.67 5.53
N PHE A 132 9.61 -0.22 6.15
CA PHE A 132 9.07 -1.24 7.05
C PHE A 132 9.45 -0.89 8.48
N TYR A 133 8.45 -0.64 9.32
CA TYR A 133 8.67 -0.36 10.74
C TYR A 133 8.46 -1.64 11.57
N MET A 134 9.47 -2.25 12.20
CA MET A 134 10.88 -1.84 12.23
C MET A 134 11.84 -2.99 11.96
N TYR A 135 12.99 -2.64 11.36
CA TYR A 135 13.97 -3.61 10.89
C TYR A 135 14.69 -4.37 12.02
N TYR A 136 15.23 -3.67 13.00
CA TYR A 136 16.01 -4.29 14.09
C TYR A 136 15.74 -3.59 15.41
N GLY A 137 15.61 -4.36 16.48
CA GLY A 137 15.53 -3.80 17.82
C GLY A 137 14.91 -4.77 18.81
N HIS A 138 13.87 -4.29 19.49
CA HIS A 138 13.22 -4.99 20.58
C HIS A 138 12.34 -6.17 20.13
N ASP A 139 11.72 -6.82 21.11
CA ASP A 139 10.74 -7.88 20.92
C ASP A 139 9.75 -7.57 19.79
N GLU A 140 9.50 -8.56 18.93
CA GLU A 140 8.55 -8.49 17.82
C GLU A 140 8.92 -7.61 16.61
N SER A 141 10.14 -7.06 16.56
CA SER A 141 10.71 -6.44 15.34
C SER A 141 11.04 -7.46 14.24
N MET A 142 11.42 -7.02 13.03
CA MET A 142 11.79 -7.97 11.96
C MET A 142 13.01 -8.82 12.34
N VAL A 143 14.07 -8.16 12.82
CA VAL A 143 15.27 -8.76 13.39
C VAL A 143 15.27 -8.44 14.88
N MET A 144 14.79 -9.38 15.67
CA MET A 144 14.59 -9.23 17.10
C MET A 144 15.88 -9.53 17.86
N ASP A 145 16.32 -8.59 18.69
CA ASP A 145 17.35 -8.83 19.69
C ASP A 145 16.71 -9.47 20.92
N THR A 146 17.04 -10.72 21.21
CA THR A 146 16.41 -11.49 22.29
C THR A 146 16.73 -10.96 23.69
N GLU A 147 17.71 -10.06 23.82
CA GLU A 147 18.07 -9.46 25.12
C GLU A 147 17.46 -8.07 25.33
N VAL A 148 16.69 -7.56 24.35
CA VAL A 148 16.05 -6.23 24.43
C VAL A 148 14.53 -6.37 24.46
N GLU A 149 13.96 -6.32 25.66
CA GLU A 149 12.52 -6.52 25.87
C GLU A 149 11.65 -5.34 25.37
N ASN A 150 12.15 -4.09 25.34
CA ASN A 150 11.32 -2.93 24.99
C ASN A 150 12.10 -1.73 24.40
N MET A 151 11.49 -1.03 23.43
CA MET A 151 11.88 0.30 22.89
C MET A 151 12.25 1.34 23.95
N SER A 152 11.61 1.26 25.12
CA SER A 152 11.66 2.33 26.13
C SER A 152 12.96 2.35 26.95
N ILE A 153 13.84 1.34 26.81
CA ILE A 153 15.14 1.35 27.47
C ILE A 153 16.14 2.13 26.59
N ARG A 154 16.16 3.46 26.76
CA ARG A 154 17.26 4.29 26.25
C ARG A 154 18.57 3.76 26.83
N GLY A 155 19.44 3.24 25.97
CA GLY A 155 20.73 2.67 26.38
C GLY A 155 20.76 1.16 26.57
N ALA A 156 19.78 0.41 26.05
CA ALA A 156 19.96 -1.03 25.88
C ALA A 156 21.16 -1.27 24.94
N ASP A 157 22.14 -2.03 25.41
CA ASP A 157 23.30 -2.45 24.63
C ASP A 157 22.83 -3.45 23.57
N HIS A 158 22.25 -2.95 22.49
CA HIS A 158 21.88 -3.73 21.32
C HIS A 158 23.08 -4.53 20.81
N ARG A 159 22.95 -5.85 20.69
CA ARG A 159 23.99 -6.72 20.13
C ARG A 159 23.42 -7.61 19.05
N PHE A 160 23.92 -7.42 17.83
CA PHE A 160 23.54 -8.25 16.68
C PHE A 160 23.78 -9.76 16.89
N GLU A 161 24.64 -10.15 17.84
CA GLU A 161 24.92 -11.55 18.17
C GLU A 161 23.72 -12.31 18.76
N ASN A 162 22.73 -11.60 19.31
CA ASN A 162 21.52 -12.17 19.91
C ASN A 162 20.28 -12.02 19.01
N SER A 163 20.48 -11.89 17.71
CA SER A 163 19.40 -11.61 16.76
C SER A 163 18.71 -12.88 16.25
N VAL A 164 17.38 -12.88 16.30
CA VAL A 164 16.52 -13.86 15.61
C VAL A 164 15.60 -13.15 14.63
N VAL A 165 15.34 -13.77 13.47
CA VAL A 165 14.41 -13.23 12.47
C VAL A 165 12.99 -13.66 12.78
N THR A 166 12.02 -12.76 12.61
CA THR A 166 10.60 -13.04 12.85
C THR A 166 9.86 -13.40 11.56
N ARG A 167 8.60 -13.81 11.70
CA ARG A 167 7.71 -14.10 10.57
C ARG A 167 7.55 -12.91 9.61
N ALA A 168 7.57 -11.68 10.13
CA ALA A 168 7.54 -10.47 9.30
C ALA A 168 8.81 -10.33 8.43
N TRP A 169 9.99 -10.71 8.94
CA TRP A 169 11.21 -10.71 8.14
C TRP A 169 11.12 -11.64 6.94
N HIS A 170 10.62 -12.86 7.14
CA HIS A 170 10.42 -13.82 6.05
C HIS A 170 9.38 -13.31 5.04
N ALA A 171 8.26 -12.78 5.51
CA ALA A 171 7.22 -12.20 4.65
C ALA A 171 7.77 -11.06 3.77
N ILE A 172 8.57 -10.16 4.36
CA ILE A 172 9.19 -9.03 3.64
C ILE A 172 10.25 -9.51 2.67
N ARG A 173 11.12 -10.44 3.07
CA ARG A 173 12.12 -11.06 2.18
C ARG A 173 11.45 -11.63 0.94
N ASP A 174 10.28 -12.25 1.09
CA ASP A 174 9.59 -12.94 0.00
C ASP A 174 8.84 -11.98 -0.94
N VAL A 175 8.30 -10.86 -0.44
CA VAL A 175 7.61 -9.87 -1.29
C VAL A 175 8.55 -8.80 -1.87
N ALA A 176 9.70 -8.53 -1.26
CA ALA A 176 10.61 -7.47 -1.70
C ALA A 176 11.07 -7.60 -3.17
N PRO A 177 11.45 -8.78 -3.69
CA PRO A 177 11.79 -8.93 -5.11
C PRO A 177 10.61 -8.63 -6.05
N GLU A 178 9.37 -8.95 -5.63
CA GLU A 178 8.17 -8.61 -6.38
C GLU A 178 7.97 -7.10 -6.48
N ILE A 179 8.17 -6.38 -5.36
CA ILE A 179 8.13 -4.92 -5.32
C ILE A 179 9.19 -4.32 -6.25
N GLN A 180 10.41 -4.87 -6.27
CA GLN A 180 11.47 -4.38 -7.17
C GLN A 180 11.09 -4.53 -8.65
N HIS A 181 10.51 -5.66 -9.05
CA HIS A 181 10.03 -5.84 -10.42
C HIS A 181 8.88 -4.88 -10.76
N LEU A 182 7.88 -4.75 -9.89
CA LEU A 182 6.76 -3.84 -10.08
C LEU A 182 7.21 -2.38 -10.13
N GLY A 183 8.22 -2.02 -9.32
CA GLY A 183 8.83 -0.70 -9.25
C GLY A 183 9.48 -0.24 -10.56
N THR A 184 9.86 -1.15 -11.46
CA THR A 184 10.35 -0.79 -12.81
C THR A 184 9.31 -0.08 -13.67
N VAL A 185 8.02 -0.23 -13.32
CA VAL A 185 6.88 0.39 -14.01
C VAL A 185 6.12 1.35 -13.10
N LEU A 186 5.74 0.95 -11.88
CA LEU A 186 4.84 1.72 -11.01
C LEU A 186 5.32 3.16 -10.74
N VAL A 187 6.63 3.39 -10.63
CA VAL A 187 7.19 4.74 -10.39
C VAL A 187 7.00 5.70 -11.56
N ASN A 188 6.67 5.20 -12.75
CA ASN A 188 6.37 5.98 -13.94
C ASN A 188 4.86 6.17 -14.15
N LEU A 189 4.03 5.59 -13.28
CA LEU A 189 2.58 5.69 -13.38
C LEU A 189 2.05 6.79 -12.45
N ARG A 190 0.86 7.29 -12.78
CA ARG A 190 0.07 8.20 -11.93
C ARG A 190 -1.29 7.58 -11.68
N SER A 191 -1.69 7.52 -10.40
CA SER A 191 -3.01 7.00 -10.06
C SER A 191 -4.11 7.82 -10.73
N LYS A 192 -5.09 7.10 -11.25
CA LYS A 192 -6.19 7.65 -12.05
C LYS A 192 -7.52 7.34 -11.38
N GLY A 193 -8.33 8.39 -11.22
CA GLY A 193 -9.74 8.26 -10.92
C GLY A 193 -10.07 7.52 -9.61
N HIS A 194 -11.11 6.70 -9.69
CA HIS A 194 -11.78 6.03 -8.58
C HIS A 194 -11.06 4.74 -8.16
N ILE A 195 -10.87 4.54 -6.86
CA ILE A 195 -10.48 3.23 -6.31
C ILE A 195 -11.74 2.37 -6.15
N GLY A 196 -11.80 1.29 -6.92
CA GLY A 196 -12.93 0.38 -6.95
C GLY A 196 -12.77 -0.81 -6.02
N TYR A 197 -13.84 -1.20 -5.34
CA TYR A 197 -13.91 -2.41 -4.54
C TYR A 197 -15.06 -3.32 -4.95
N THR A 198 -14.85 -4.63 -4.87
CA THR A 198 -15.88 -5.65 -5.11
C THR A 198 -15.79 -6.75 -4.06
N GLY A 199 -16.85 -7.53 -3.89
CA GLY A 199 -16.98 -8.56 -2.87
C GLY A 199 -17.41 -8.04 -1.50
N ASN A 200 -16.91 -8.67 -0.44
CA ASN A 200 -17.25 -8.33 0.95
C ASN A 200 -16.78 -6.91 1.30
N GLY A 201 -17.69 -6.13 1.87
CA GLY A 201 -17.53 -4.72 2.24
C GLY A 201 -16.80 -4.44 3.55
N GLU A 202 -16.42 -5.47 4.33
CA GLU A 202 -15.88 -5.32 5.68
C GLU A 202 -14.82 -4.21 5.82
N LEU A 203 -13.88 -4.11 4.87
CA LEU A 203 -12.74 -3.17 4.92
C LEU A 203 -12.96 -1.85 4.18
N TRP A 204 -14.07 -1.66 3.47
CA TRP A 204 -14.24 -0.50 2.57
C TRP A 204 -15.67 0.06 2.50
N ASP A 205 -16.69 -0.70 2.88
CA ASP A 205 -18.10 -0.31 2.86
C ASP A 205 -18.55 0.11 4.27
N HIS A 206 -17.91 1.16 4.78
CA HIS A 206 -18.21 1.75 6.07
C HIS A 206 -18.15 3.29 6.00
N PRO A 207 -18.79 4.00 6.94
CA PRO A 207 -18.72 5.46 6.97
C PRO A 207 -17.27 5.96 7.04
N ALA A 208 -17.02 7.14 6.45
CA ALA A 208 -15.76 7.83 6.60
C ALA A 208 -15.45 8.08 8.10
N PRO A 209 -14.18 7.93 8.52
CA PRO A 209 -13.81 8.13 9.91
C PRO A 209 -14.03 9.58 10.36
N SER A 210 -14.33 9.73 11.66
CA SER A 210 -14.48 11.05 12.27
C SER A 210 -13.15 11.57 12.80
N TYR A 211 -12.33 12.13 11.91
CA TYR A 211 -11.09 12.80 12.29
C TYR A 211 -11.30 14.28 12.63
N ARG A 212 -10.38 14.81 13.44
CA ARG A 212 -10.32 16.25 13.78
C ARG A 212 -10.03 17.09 12.54
N ILE A 213 -9.15 16.59 11.68
CA ILE A 213 -8.79 17.17 10.39
C ILE A 213 -9.28 16.19 9.33
N LYS A 214 -9.86 16.71 8.24
CA LYS A 214 -10.46 15.88 7.20
C LYS A 214 -9.93 16.31 5.84
N PRO A 215 -9.98 15.42 4.84
CA PRO A 215 -9.71 15.79 3.46
C PRO A 215 -10.58 16.97 3.02
N SER A 216 -10.00 17.89 2.24
CA SER A 216 -10.72 19.05 1.68
C SER A 216 -11.68 18.68 0.55
N VAL A 217 -11.56 17.47 0.00
CA VAL A 217 -12.41 16.91 -1.05
C VAL A 217 -12.90 15.53 -0.63
N GLU A 218 -14.07 15.12 -1.15
CA GLU A 218 -14.62 13.80 -0.87
C GLU A 218 -13.71 12.69 -1.42
N MET A 219 -13.64 11.57 -0.69
CA MET A 219 -12.85 10.42 -1.13
C MET A 219 -13.44 9.81 -2.40
N ASN A 220 -12.59 9.62 -3.41
CA ASN A 220 -12.99 9.01 -4.68
C ASN A 220 -12.71 7.51 -4.66
N HIS A 221 -13.43 6.80 -3.79
CA HIS A 221 -13.33 5.36 -3.63
C HIS A 221 -14.70 4.72 -3.36
N GLY A 222 -14.80 3.39 -3.40
CA GLY A 222 -16.03 2.66 -3.07
C GLY A 222 -16.32 1.53 -4.05
N ARG A 223 -17.59 1.09 -4.12
CA ARG A 223 -17.98 -0.05 -4.95
C ARG A 223 -17.60 0.17 -6.42
N PHE A 224 -16.86 -0.78 -7.00
CA PHE A 224 -16.54 -0.81 -8.42
C PHE A 224 -17.83 -0.99 -9.22
N ARG A 225 -18.15 -0.04 -10.10
CA ARG A 225 -19.39 -0.06 -10.89
C ARG A 225 -19.16 -0.64 -12.28
N ARG A 226 -18.32 0.01 -13.07
CA ARG A 226 -17.95 -0.41 -14.43
C ARG A 226 -16.85 0.50 -14.99
N HIS A 227 -15.89 -0.07 -15.71
CA HIS A 227 -14.95 0.66 -16.57
C HIS A 227 -15.32 0.47 -18.05
N GLU A 228 -14.77 1.26 -18.97
CA GLU A 228 -14.99 1.10 -20.42
C GLU A 228 -14.60 -0.32 -20.89
N HIS A 229 -13.52 -0.86 -20.35
CA HIS A 229 -12.98 -2.16 -20.75
C HIS A 229 -13.17 -3.25 -19.70
N LEU A 230 -12.86 -2.99 -18.42
CA LEU A 230 -13.10 -3.90 -17.29
C LEU A 230 -14.51 -3.72 -16.74
N LYS A 231 -15.35 -4.74 -16.84
CA LYS A 231 -16.75 -4.66 -16.49
C LYS A 231 -17.01 -5.13 -15.07
N GLU A 232 -16.33 -6.19 -14.65
CA GLU A 232 -16.51 -6.80 -13.35
C GLU A 232 -15.25 -7.58 -12.96
N VAL A 233 -15.01 -7.68 -11.65
CA VAL A 233 -14.07 -8.64 -11.07
C VAL A 233 -14.77 -9.33 -9.92
N GLU A 234 -14.77 -10.65 -9.93
CA GLU A 234 -15.42 -11.47 -8.91
C GLU A 234 -14.47 -12.56 -8.38
N ILE A 235 -14.65 -12.91 -7.11
CA ILE A 235 -14.03 -14.11 -6.51
C ILE A 235 -14.95 -15.29 -6.84
N ILE A 236 -14.44 -16.28 -7.56
CA ILE A 236 -15.26 -17.42 -8.01
C ILE A 236 -15.11 -18.66 -7.11
N ASP A 237 -14.12 -18.68 -6.22
CA ASP A 237 -13.96 -19.72 -5.20
C ASP A 237 -13.38 -19.18 -3.88
N GLY A 238 -13.73 -19.84 -2.77
CA GLY A 238 -13.20 -19.56 -1.44
C GLY A 238 -13.79 -18.34 -0.72
N THR A 239 -13.15 -17.96 0.39
CA THR A 239 -13.57 -16.82 1.23
C THR A 239 -13.50 -15.53 0.46
N ASN A 240 -14.58 -14.75 0.50
CA ASN A 240 -14.64 -13.42 -0.06
C ASN A 240 -14.33 -12.37 1.02
N ARG A 241 -13.11 -11.79 0.98
CA ARG A 241 -12.73 -10.60 1.79
C ARG A 241 -12.63 -9.33 0.95
N GLY A 242 -13.09 -9.40 -0.29
CA GLY A 242 -13.09 -8.30 -1.25
C GLY A 242 -11.85 -8.25 -2.15
N ILE A 243 -11.99 -7.47 -3.22
CA ILE A 243 -10.98 -7.19 -4.22
C ILE A 243 -10.87 -5.67 -4.33
N MET A 244 -9.65 -5.15 -4.45
CA MET A 244 -9.40 -3.75 -4.79
C MET A 244 -8.96 -3.64 -6.25
N ILE A 245 -9.43 -2.61 -6.93
CA ILE A 245 -9.17 -2.31 -8.34
C ILE A 245 -8.73 -0.85 -8.42
N ALA A 246 -7.55 -0.62 -8.97
CA ALA A 246 -7.00 0.72 -9.16
C ALA A 246 -6.58 0.93 -10.61
N PHE A 247 -6.71 2.15 -11.12
CA PHE A 247 -6.29 2.54 -12.46
C PHE A 247 -5.14 3.53 -12.40
N PHE A 248 -4.33 3.55 -13.45
CA PHE A 248 -3.20 4.45 -13.59
C PHE A 248 -3.04 4.85 -15.05
N ASP A 249 -2.46 6.03 -15.28
CA ASP A 249 -1.96 6.43 -16.60
C ASP A 249 -0.43 6.60 -16.53
N ASP A 250 0.26 6.32 -17.64
CA ASP A 250 1.64 6.76 -17.84
C ASP A 250 1.72 8.13 -18.55
N GLU A 251 2.94 8.63 -18.76
CA GLU A 251 3.18 9.91 -19.45
C GLU A 251 2.75 9.90 -20.93
N ALA A 252 2.70 8.73 -21.56
CA ALA A 252 2.23 8.56 -22.94
C ALA A 252 0.68 8.47 -23.02
N GLY A 253 -0.01 8.51 -21.90
CA GLY A 253 -1.47 8.38 -21.80
C GLY A 253 -1.96 6.93 -21.94
N GLU A 254 -1.08 5.95 -21.74
CA GLU A 254 -1.48 4.55 -21.69
C GLU A 254 -2.05 4.18 -20.33
N GLU A 255 -3.16 3.44 -20.35
CA GLU A 255 -3.85 3.05 -19.13
C GLU A 255 -3.40 1.67 -18.63
N TYR A 256 -3.23 1.61 -17.32
CA TYR A 256 -2.91 0.43 -16.54
C TYR A 256 -3.97 0.22 -15.47
N PHE A 257 -4.09 -1.02 -14.99
CA PHE A 257 -4.92 -1.31 -13.84
C PHE A 257 -4.29 -2.38 -12.96
N MET A 258 -4.47 -2.27 -11.66
CA MET A 258 -4.06 -3.27 -10.67
C MET A 258 -5.29 -3.90 -10.04
N VAL A 259 -5.26 -5.22 -9.88
CA VAL A 259 -6.27 -6.00 -9.15
C VAL A 259 -5.61 -6.65 -7.96
N VAL A 260 -6.14 -6.44 -6.75
CA VAL A 260 -5.59 -6.94 -5.48
C VAL A 260 -6.60 -7.85 -4.78
N ASN A 261 -6.19 -9.08 -4.46
CA ASN A 261 -6.93 -9.95 -3.55
C ASN A 261 -6.72 -9.47 -2.11
N MET A 262 -7.77 -8.96 -1.46
CA MET A 262 -7.63 -8.36 -0.11
C MET A 262 -7.65 -9.38 1.03
N LEU A 263 -7.72 -10.68 0.73
CA LEU A 263 -7.74 -11.70 1.77
C LEU A 263 -6.40 -11.82 2.50
N HIS A 264 -6.44 -11.59 3.81
CA HIS A 264 -5.33 -11.72 4.76
C HIS A 264 -5.87 -12.09 6.15
N GLY A 265 -4.98 -12.40 7.10
CA GLY A 265 -5.34 -12.72 8.47
C GLY A 265 -4.21 -13.39 9.26
N THR A 266 -4.48 -13.65 10.53
CA THR A 266 -3.55 -14.32 11.47
C THR A 266 -3.21 -15.72 11.03
N ASN A 267 -1.93 -16.07 11.09
CA ASN A 267 -1.39 -17.36 10.71
C ASN A 267 -1.75 -17.78 9.27
N MET A 268 -1.86 -16.80 8.36
CA MET A 268 -2.25 -17.03 6.96
C MET A 268 -1.05 -16.88 6.03
N SER A 269 -0.67 -17.95 5.35
CA SER A 269 0.29 -17.86 4.24
C SER A 269 -0.38 -17.22 3.02
N LYS A 270 0.43 -16.75 2.05
CA LYS A 270 -0.11 -16.26 0.78
C LYS A 270 -0.92 -17.34 0.04
N MET A 271 -0.55 -18.61 0.22
CA MET A 271 -1.21 -19.72 -0.48
C MET A 271 -2.55 -20.10 0.14
N ASP A 272 -2.69 -20.03 1.47
CA ASP A 272 -3.99 -20.21 2.15
C ASP A 272 -5.00 -19.15 1.70
N GLY A 273 -4.50 -17.93 1.47
CA GLY A 273 -5.28 -16.80 0.98
C GLY A 273 -5.51 -16.80 -0.54
N ALA A 274 -5.01 -17.78 -1.30
CA ALA A 274 -5.10 -17.75 -2.76
C ALA A 274 -6.55 -17.90 -3.25
N ARG A 275 -6.96 -17.05 -4.19
CA ARG A 275 -8.32 -17.01 -4.73
C ARG A 275 -8.30 -17.00 -6.25
N ARG A 276 -9.22 -17.75 -6.87
CA ARG A 276 -9.49 -17.57 -8.29
C ARG A 276 -10.40 -16.37 -8.47
N LEU A 277 -9.97 -15.51 -9.37
CA LEU A 277 -10.66 -14.29 -9.73
C LEU A 277 -11.08 -14.39 -11.19
N ARG A 278 -12.31 -14.00 -11.49
CA ARG A 278 -12.78 -13.81 -12.86
C ARG A 278 -12.86 -12.33 -13.16
N LEU A 279 -12.14 -11.91 -14.19
CA LEU A 279 -12.21 -10.57 -14.75
C LEU A 279 -13.10 -10.64 -16.00
N LEU A 280 -14.19 -9.88 -15.98
CA LEU A 280 -15.11 -9.72 -17.11
C LEU A 280 -14.75 -8.45 -17.88
N PHE A 281 -14.55 -8.57 -19.18
CA PHE A 281 -14.20 -7.48 -20.08
C PHE A 281 -15.25 -7.29 -21.17
N SER A 282 -15.26 -6.11 -21.78
CA SER A 282 -15.98 -5.90 -23.05
C SER A 282 -15.46 -6.82 -24.16
N SER A 283 -16.30 -7.12 -25.15
CA SER A 283 -15.95 -7.94 -26.32
C SER A 283 -14.74 -7.46 -27.12
N ALA A 284 -14.37 -6.17 -26.99
CA ALA A 284 -13.22 -5.55 -27.64
C ALA A 284 -11.87 -6.02 -27.05
N VAL A 285 -11.82 -6.39 -25.77
CA VAL A 285 -10.57 -6.73 -25.08
C VAL A 285 -10.17 -8.18 -25.39
N LYS A 286 -9.40 -8.39 -26.47
CA LYS A 286 -8.94 -9.74 -26.87
C LYS A 286 -7.84 -10.30 -25.96
N GLY A 287 -7.06 -9.42 -25.32
CA GLY A 287 -6.05 -9.78 -24.36
C GLY A 287 -5.65 -8.60 -23.48
N VAL A 288 -5.02 -8.91 -22.37
CA VAL A 288 -4.34 -7.97 -21.48
C VAL A 288 -2.90 -8.40 -21.32
N GLU A 289 -2.02 -7.46 -21.08
CA GLU A 289 -0.64 -7.73 -20.70
C GLU A 289 -0.52 -7.64 -19.17
N ARG A 290 0.30 -8.51 -18.58
CA ARG A 290 0.61 -8.53 -17.16
C ARG A 290 2.11 -8.37 -16.97
N LEU A 291 2.52 -7.52 -16.04
CA LEU A 291 3.88 -7.54 -15.53
C LEU A 291 4.01 -8.71 -14.54
N ASN A 292 4.72 -9.76 -14.91
CA ASN A 292 4.98 -10.88 -14.02
C ASN A 292 5.88 -10.41 -12.88
N ARG A 293 5.32 -10.28 -11.68
CA ARG A 293 6.02 -9.84 -10.46
C ARG A 293 7.20 -10.74 -10.04
N PHE A 294 7.26 -11.98 -10.48
CA PHE A 294 8.37 -12.90 -10.16
C PHE A 294 9.55 -12.75 -11.11
N SER A 295 9.32 -12.46 -12.39
CA SER A 295 10.37 -12.42 -13.43
C SER A 295 10.66 -11.02 -13.97
N GLY A 296 9.80 -10.03 -13.67
CA GLY A 296 9.82 -8.70 -14.28
C GLY A 296 9.50 -8.69 -15.77
N GLN A 297 9.06 -9.81 -16.37
CA GLN A 297 8.73 -9.91 -17.78
C GLN A 297 7.26 -9.58 -18.05
N ILE A 298 6.98 -9.07 -19.25
CA ILE A 298 5.60 -8.84 -19.70
C ILE A 298 5.05 -10.11 -20.32
N GLU A 299 3.86 -10.52 -19.88
CA GLU A 299 3.14 -11.69 -20.38
C GLU A 299 1.79 -11.27 -20.98
N THR A 300 1.47 -11.79 -22.16
CA THR A 300 0.16 -11.56 -22.77
C THR A 300 -0.82 -12.66 -22.35
N LEU A 301 -1.93 -12.26 -21.73
CA LEU A 301 -3.02 -13.12 -21.29
C LEU A 301 -4.21 -12.92 -22.23
N ASN A 302 -4.49 -13.95 -23.05
CA ASN A 302 -5.63 -13.94 -23.95
C ASN A 302 -6.93 -14.17 -23.17
N THR A 303 -7.90 -13.30 -23.38
CA THR A 303 -9.24 -13.48 -22.80
C THR A 303 -10.02 -14.52 -23.63
N LYS A 304 -11.05 -15.14 -23.04
CA LYS A 304 -11.94 -16.09 -23.70
C LYS A 304 -13.29 -15.44 -23.98
N ALA A 305 -13.93 -15.78 -25.10
CA ALA A 305 -15.28 -15.28 -25.38
C ALA A 305 -16.28 -15.79 -24.32
N ALA A 306 -17.14 -14.90 -23.84
CA ALA A 306 -18.25 -15.21 -22.92
C ALA A 306 -19.51 -14.56 -23.48
N GLY A 307 -20.17 -15.27 -24.41
CA GLY A 307 -21.24 -14.70 -25.23
C GLY A 307 -20.73 -13.73 -26.31
N SER A 308 -21.63 -12.91 -26.85
CA SER A 308 -21.33 -11.92 -27.91
C SER A 308 -20.75 -10.61 -27.38
N GLU A 309 -21.13 -10.21 -26.16
CA GLU A 309 -20.82 -8.89 -25.61
C GLU A 309 -19.59 -8.86 -24.69
N TYR A 310 -19.18 -10.02 -24.17
CA TYR A 310 -18.17 -10.08 -23.11
C TYR A 310 -17.06 -11.09 -23.39
N ARG A 311 -15.96 -10.89 -22.66
CA ARG A 311 -14.83 -11.80 -22.61
C ARG A 311 -14.39 -11.97 -21.16
N ILE A 312 -13.82 -13.11 -20.82
CA ILE A 312 -13.39 -13.42 -19.45
C ILE A 312 -11.91 -13.79 -19.41
N LEU A 313 -11.27 -13.50 -18.28
CA LEU A 313 -9.98 -14.03 -17.89
C LEU A 313 -10.09 -14.51 -16.45
N ASP A 314 -9.77 -15.78 -16.22
CA ASP A 314 -9.67 -16.33 -14.88
C ASP A 314 -8.19 -16.35 -14.47
N ILE A 315 -7.87 -15.76 -13.32
CA ILE A 315 -6.51 -15.72 -12.74
C ILE A 315 -6.52 -16.28 -11.32
N LEU A 316 -5.36 -16.73 -10.85
CA LEU A 316 -5.13 -17.09 -9.45
C LEU A 316 -4.25 -16.00 -8.82
N LEU A 317 -4.75 -15.34 -7.78
CA LEU A 317 -3.97 -14.40 -6.96
C LEU A 317 -3.86 -14.90 -5.53
N GLU A 318 -2.64 -14.87 -4.99
CA GLU A 318 -2.37 -15.23 -3.60
C GLU A 318 -3.01 -14.24 -2.61
N GLY A 319 -3.11 -14.62 -1.34
CA GLY A 319 -3.62 -13.77 -0.28
C GLY A 319 -2.84 -12.47 -0.15
N GLY A 320 -3.56 -11.35 -0.12
CA GLY A 320 -2.99 -10.01 -0.02
C GLY A 320 -2.26 -9.54 -1.27
N THR A 321 -2.15 -10.34 -2.34
CA THR A 321 -1.33 -10.02 -3.52
C THR A 321 -2.15 -9.32 -4.61
N GLY A 322 -1.48 -8.48 -5.41
CA GLY A 322 -2.03 -7.92 -6.64
C GLY A 322 -1.20 -8.20 -7.89
N ASP A 323 -1.85 -8.08 -9.06
CA ASP A 323 -1.21 -8.08 -10.38
C ASP A 323 -1.46 -6.75 -11.09
N LEU A 324 -0.42 -6.22 -11.76
CA LEU A 324 -0.47 -5.03 -12.59
C LEU A 324 -0.66 -5.42 -14.07
N PHE A 325 -1.65 -4.82 -14.71
CA PHE A 325 -2.05 -5.08 -16.08
C PHE A 325 -2.03 -3.82 -16.95
N LYS A 326 -1.90 -4.04 -18.26
CA LYS A 326 -2.08 -3.06 -19.33
C LYS A 326 -2.98 -3.65 -20.40
N TRP A 327 -3.76 -2.82 -21.10
CA TRP A 327 -4.48 -3.28 -22.29
C TRP A 327 -3.50 -3.75 -23.37
N SER A 328 -3.71 -4.93 -23.95
CA SER A 328 -2.84 -5.39 -25.04
C SER A 328 -3.23 -4.69 -26.34
N ASN A 329 -2.49 -3.64 -26.64
CA ASN A 329 -2.77 -2.71 -27.76
C ASN A 329 -1.52 -2.45 -28.63
N GLY A 330 -0.43 -3.19 -28.39
CA GLY A 330 0.83 -3.07 -29.14
C GLY A 330 1.70 -1.87 -28.77
N LYS A 331 1.25 -0.99 -27.87
CA LYS A 331 2.05 0.13 -27.36
C LYS A 331 2.93 -0.32 -26.19
N PRO A 332 4.15 0.23 -26.05
CA PRO A 332 5.12 -0.21 -25.05
C PRO A 332 4.63 0.01 -23.62
N TRP A 333 5.24 -0.69 -22.67
CA TRP A 333 5.09 -0.40 -21.24
C TRP A 333 5.98 0.76 -20.82
N ALA A 334 5.54 1.57 -19.86
CA ALA A 334 6.37 2.55 -19.14
C ALA A 334 7.39 1.90 -18.20
N LYS A 335 8.24 1.03 -18.75
CA LYS A 335 9.26 0.26 -18.03
C LYS A 335 10.62 0.93 -18.18
N ARG A 336 11.36 1.09 -17.08
CA ARG A 336 12.76 1.57 -17.07
C ARG A 336 13.76 0.50 -17.43
#